data_AF-A0AAE1WBK7-F1
#
_entry.id   AF-A0AAE1WBK7-F1
#
_cell.length_a   1.000
_cell.length_b   1.000
_cell.length_c   1.000
_cell.angle_alpha   90.00
_cell.angle_beta   90.00
_cell.angle_gamma   90.00
#
_symmetry.space_group_name_H-M   'P 1'
#
loop_
_entity.id
_entity.type
_entity.pdbx_description
1 polymer ?
#
loop_
_entity_poly.entity_id
_entity_poly.type
_entity_poly.pdbx_seq_one_letter_code
_entity_poly.pdbx_strand_id
1 'polypeptide(L)'
;MNRDAFSGLCYLLEYSGGLTNKRFVTVPEQVAIFLSVLAHHKKNRVVKFNFIRSGRTVSLYFNNVLAALLKLHSVLLVAPKPIDDNGADTSGNGSRDV
;
A
#
# COMPACT_ATOMS: atom_id res chain seq x y z
N MET A 1 -8.11 1.48 10.93
CA MET A 1 -8.36 1.89 9.52
C MET A 1 -9.79 2.35 9.42
N ASN A 2 -10.08 3.46 8.71
CA ASN A 2 -11.45 3.92 8.49
C ASN A 2 -12.21 2.90 7.61
N ARG A 3 -13.48 2.60 7.94
CA ARG A 3 -14.31 1.63 7.24
C ARG A 3 -14.54 2.01 5.77
N ASP A 4 -14.73 3.30 5.50
CA ASP A 4 -14.97 3.78 4.13
C ASP A 4 -13.72 3.64 3.26
N ALA A 5 -12.56 3.94 3.83
CA ALA A 5 -11.27 3.72 3.17
C ALA A 5 -11.00 2.24 2.90
N PHE A 6 -11.38 1.35 3.83
CA PHE A 6 -11.26 -0.09 3.65
C PHE A 6 -12.18 -0.61 2.54
N SER A 7 -13.45 -0.17 2.53
CA SER A 7 -14.39 -0.52 1.47
C SER A 7 -13.94 -0.01 0.10
N GLY A 8 -13.42 1.23 0.03
CA GLY A 8 -12.85 1.79 -1.20
C GLY A 8 -11.65 1.00 -1.71
N LEU A 9 -10.75 0.58 -0.81
CA LEU A 9 -9.60 -0.27 -1.16
C LEU A 9 -10.05 -1.63 -1.69
N CYS A 10 -11.02 -2.27 -1.05
CA CYS A 10 -11.55 -3.56 -1.50
C CYS A 10 -12.16 -3.44 -2.90
N TYR A 11 -12.97 -2.41 -3.13
CA TYR A 11 -13.58 -2.14 -4.44
C TYR A 11 -12.53 -1.96 -5.53
N LEU A 12 -11.48 -1.17 -5.26
CA LEU A 12 -10.45 -0.88 -6.24
C LEU A 12 -9.59 -2.11 -6.56
N LEU A 13 -9.32 -2.95 -5.56
CA LEU A 13 -8.59 -4.20 -5.75
C LEU A 13 -9.42 -5.25 -6.49
N GLU A 14 -10.74 -5.28 -6.29
CA GLU A 14 -11.65 -6.15 -7.02
C GLU A 14 -11.79 -5.71 -8.48
N TYR A 15 -12.12 -4.43 -8.70
CA TYR A 15 -12.41 -3.90 -10.03
C TYR A 15 -11.17 -3.69 -10.91
N SER A 16 -10.11 -3.11 -10.35
CA SER A 16 -8.90 -2.74 -11.11
C SER A 16 -7.72 -3.67 -10.85
N GLY A 17 -7.61 -4.22 -9.64
CA GLY A 17 -6.59 -5.22 -9.30
C GLY A 17 -6.91 -6.64 -9.80
N GLY A 18 -8.16 -6.90 -10.19
CA GLY A 18 -8.64 -8.22 -10.63
C GLY A 18 -8.73 -9.25 -9.51
N LEU A 19 -8.80 -8.79 -8.25
CA LEU A 19 -8.90 -9.66 -7.09
C LEU A 19 -10.33 -10.22 -7.02
N THR A 20 -10.46 -11.54 -6.96
CA THR A 20 -11.77 -12.20 -6.94
C THR A 20 -12.01 -12.95 -5.63
N ASN A 21 -13.28 -13.10 -5.29
CA ASN A 21 -13.70 -13.96 -4.18
C ASN A 21 -13.25 -15.41 -4.46
N LYS A 22 -12.62 -16.03 -3.47
CA LYS A 22 -12.26 -17.45 -3.51
C LYS A 22 -13.29 -18.24 -2.70
N ARG A 23 -13.41 -19.54 -3.01
CA ARG A 23 -14.33 -20.50 -2.35
C ARG A 23 -14.34 -20.46 -0.81
N PHE A 24 -13.25 -20.00 -0.19
CA PHE A 24 -13.08 -20.01 1.27
C PHE A 24 -12.67 -18.67 1.88
N VAL A 25 -12.44 -17.63 1.05
CA VAL A 25 -11.98 -16.31 1.50
C VAL A 25 -12.47 -15.25 0.52
N THR A 26 -13.20 -14.27 1.03
CA THR A 26 -13.71 -13.12 0.28
C THR A 26 -12.61 -12.08 0.02
N VAL A 27 -12.84 -11.16 -0.92
CA VAL A 27 -11.92 -10.04 -1.19
C VAL A 27 -11.62 -9.22 0.08
N PRO A 28 -12.62 -8.80 0.89
CA PRO A 28 -12.36 -8.09 2.14
C PRO A 28 -11.50 -8.89 3.12
N GLU A 29 -11.73 -10.19 3.26
CA GLU A 29 -10.91 -11.04 4.14
C GLU A 29 -9.47 -11.16 3.64
N GLN A 30 -9.25 -11.26 2.32
CA GLN A 30 -7.89 -11.26 1.75
C GLN A 30 -7.16 -9.94 2.04
N VAL A 31 -7.85 -8.81 1.87
CA VAL A 31 -7.32 -7.47 2.16
C VAL A 31 -7.06 -7.28 3.65
N ALA A 32 -7.95 -7.78 4.52
CA ALA A 32 -7.76 -7.77 5.97
C ALA A 32 -6.53 -8.59 6.37
N ILE A 33 -6.34 -9.79 5.82
CA ILE A 33 -5.12 -10.60 6.02
C ILE A 33 -3.87 -9.81 5.66
N PHE A 34 -3.85 -9.19 4.49
CA PHE A 34 -2.73 -8.39 4.00
C PHE A 34 -2.41 -7.22 4.93
N LEU A 35 -3.43 -6.44 5.32
CA LEU A 35 -3.27 -5.31 6.23
C LEU A 35 -2.85 -5.75 7.63
N SER A 36 -3.35 -6.87 8.14
CA SER A 36 -2.90 -7.44 9.42
C SER A 36 -1.43 -7.85 9.37
N VAL A 37 -0.93 -8.35 8.25
CA VAL A 37 0.50 -8.65 8.09
C VAL A 37 1.33 -7.37 8.07
N LEU A 38 0.90 -6.33 7.35
CA LEU A 38 1.62 -5.05 7.25
C LEU A 38 1.61 -4.24 8.55
N ALA A 39 0.45 -4.13 9.21
CA ALA A 39 0.28 -3.35 10.44
C ALA A 39 1.10 -3.91 11.61
N HIS A 40 1.31 -5.23 11.64
CA HIS A 40 2.07 -5.91 12.67
C HIS A 40 3.50 -6.20 12.21
N HIS A 41 4.27 -5.16 11.88
CA HIS A 41 5.66 -5.22 11.38
C HIS A 41 6.71 -5.80 12.37
N LYS A 42 6.31 -6.67 13.31
CA LYS A 42 7.17 -7.55 14.11
C LYS A 42 6.48 -8.89 14.38
N LYS A 43 6.87 -9.91 13.60
CA LYS A 43 6.70 -11.36 13.82
C LYS A 43 5.50 -11.99 13.09
N ASN A 44 5.84 -12.53 11.92
CA ASN A 44 5.17 -13.65 11.22
C ASN A 44 4.78 -14.84 12.16
N ARG A 45 5.27 -14.85 13.41
CA ARG A 45 4.96 -15.79 14.49
C ARG A 45 3.53 -15.63 15.07
N VAL A 46 2.93 -14.43 14.98
CA VAL A 46 1.56 -14.15 15.46
C VAL A 46 0.50 -14.43 14.39
N VAL A 47 0.91 -14.40 13.11
CA VAL A 47 0.08 -14.77 11.95
C VAL A 47 -0.36 -16.25 12.02
N LYS A 48 0.47 -17.13 12.59
CA LYS A 48 0.09 -18.54 12.86
C LYS A 48 -1.09 -18.68 13.83
N PHE A 49 -1.28 -17.72 14.75
CA PHE A 49 -2.29 -17.81 15.80
C PHE A 49 -3.62 -17.14 15.42
N ASN A 50 -3.59 -16.11 14.57
CA ASN A 50 -4.77 -15.28 14.29
C ASN A 50 -5.67 -15.79 13.16
N PHE A 51 -5.17 -16.61 12.24
CA PHE A 51 -5.94 -16.98 11.05
C PHE A 51 -6.51 -18.41 11.05
N ILE A 52 -6.09 -19.30 11.96
CA ILE A 52 -6.47 -20.73 11.93
C ILE A 52 -6.20 -21.33 10.52
N ARG A 53 -5.20 -20.80 9.81
CA ARG A 53 -4.85 -21.13 8.42
C ARG A 53 -3.34 -21.24 8.31
N SER A 54 -2.86 -22.17 7.48
CA SER A 54 -1.43 -22.41 7.32
C SER A 54 -0.69 -21.14 6.86
N GLY A 55 0.59 -20.98 7.24
CA GLY A 55 1.41 -19.87 6.75
C GLY A 55 1.47 -19.82 5.22
N ARG A 56 1.38 -20.96 4.54
CA ARG A 56 1.24 -21.05 3.07
C ARG A 56 -0.03 -20.37 2.57
N THR A 57 -1.14 -20.52 3.28
CA THR A 57 -2.43 -19.88 2.95
C THR A 57 -2.36 -18.37 3.14
N VAL A 58 -1.73 -17.91 4.22
CA VAL A 58 -1.55 -16.47 4.46
C VAL A 58 -0.64 -15.86 3.39
N SER A 59 0.49 -16.50 3.08
CA SER A 59 1.38 -16.03 2.01
C SER A 59 0.70 -16.03 0.65
N LEU A 60 -0.16 -17.00 0.34
CA LEU A 60 -0.90 -17.03 -0.93
C LEU A 60 -1.82 -15.81 -1.06
N TYR A 61 -2.63 -15.53 -0.05
CA TYR A 61 -3.54 -14.38 -0.09
C TYR A 61 -2.78 -13.05 -0.03
N PHE A 62 -1.72 -12.98 0.76
CA PHE A 62 -0.84 -11.81 0.80
C PHE A 62 -0.24 -11.51 -0.58
N ASN A 63 0.31 -12.52 -1.27
CA ASN A 63 0.89 -12.34 -2.60
C ASN A 63 -0.16 -11.98 -3.66
N ASN A 64 -1.39 -12.51 -3.56
CA ASN A 64 -2.47 -12.15 -4.49
C ASN A 64 -2.88 -10.68 -4.31
N VAL A 65 -3.04 -10.22 -3.07
CA VAL A 65 -3.37 -8.82 -2.77
C VAL A 65 -2.21 -7.91 -3.18
N LEU A 66 -0.96 -8.32 -2.93
CA LEU A 66 0.22 -7.57 -3.37
C LEU A 66 0.29 -7.45 -4.89
N ALA A 67 0.02 -8.52 -5.64
CA ALA A 67 0.00 -8.48 -7.10
C ALA A 67 -1.10 -7.56 -7.64
N ALA A 68 -2.29 -7.61 -7.04
CA ALA A 68 -3.40 -6.70 -7.37
C ALA A 68 -3.05 -5.23 -7.06
N LEU A 69 -2.38 -4.98 -5.93
CA LEU A 69 -1.88 -3.65 -5.57
C LEU A 69 -0.80 -3.14 -6.52
N LEU A 70 0.14 -3.99 -6.93
CA LEU A 70 1.22 -3.60 -7.85
C LEU A 70 0.68 -3.22 -9.24
N LYS A 71 -0.35 -3.91 -9.73
CA LYS A 71 -1.05 -3.51 -10.97
C LYS A 71 -1.71 -2.14 -10.86
N LEU A 72 -2.11 -1.80 -9.65
CA LEU A 72 -2.84 -0.58 -9.33
C LEU A 72 -1.90 0.55 -8.88
N HIS A 73 -0.62 0.26 -8.64
CA HIS A 73 0.39 1.21 -8.19
C HIS A 73 0.51 2.42 -9.14
N SER A 74 0.37 2.22 -10.45
CA SER A 74 0.36 3.31 -11.44
C SER A 74 -0.85 4.26 -11.31
N VAL A 75 -1.95 3.79 -10.70
CA VAL A 75 -3.18 4.57 -10.48
C VAL A 75 -3.20 5.19 -9.08
N LEU A 76 -2.67 4.47 -8.09
CA LEU A 76 -2.70 4.89 -6.68
C LEU A 76 -1.53 5.77 -6.24
N LEU A 77 -0.35 5.58 -6.84
CA LEU A 77 0.84 6.34 -6.47
C LEU A 77 1.13 7.37 -7.55
N VAL A 78 0.90 8.63 -7.20
CA VAL A 78 1.43 9.77 -7.94
C VAL A 78 2.95 9.62 -7.96
N ALA A 79 3.53 9.54 -9.16
CA ALA A 79 4.98 9.54 -9.31
C ALA A 79 5.54 10.75 -8.55
N PRO A 80 6.53 10.57 -7.66
CA PRO A 80 7.08 11.69 -6.91
C PRO A 80 7.61 12.72 -7.91
N LYS A 81 7.08 13.94 -7.84
CA LYS A 81 7.65 15.04 -8.62
C LYS A 81 9.08 15.26 -8.11
N PRO A 82 10.08 15.30 -8.99
CA PRO A 82 11.43 15.65 -8.57
C PRO A 82 11.36 17.02 -7.91
N ILE A 83 12.00 17.13 -6.73
CA ILE A 83 12.19 18.42 -6.07
C ILE A 83 13.13 19.19 -6.99
N ASP A 84 12.65 20.30 -7.56
CA ASP A 84 13.48 21.19 -8.36
C ASP A 84 14.50 21.82 -7.41
N ASP A 85 15.75 21.37 -7.47
CA ASP A 85 16.89 21.88 -6.71
C ASP A 85 17.36 23.24 -7.26
N ASN A 86 16.44 24.10 -7.70
CA ASN A 86 16.80 25.45 -8.12
C ASN A 86 16.63 26.44 -6.96
N GLY A 87 17.34 26.16 -5.87
CA GLY A 87 17.72 27.15 -4.87
C GLY A 87 18.91 27.96 -5.38
N ALA A 88 18.71 28.71 -6.46
CA ALA A 88 19.68 29.68 -6.97
C ALA A 88 19.14 31.10 -6.82
N ASP A 89 19.22 31.66 -5.62
CA ASP A 89 19.24 33.10 -5.39
C ASP A 89 20.66 33.53 -4.99
N THR A 90 21.46 33.67 -6.05
CA THR A 90 22.76 34.35 -6.00
C THR A 90 22.54 35.87 -5.87
N SER A 91 23.42 36.52 -5.11
CA SER A 91 23.83 37.93 -5.25
C SER A 91 23.13 38.98 -4.36
N GLY A 92 23.73 39.20 -3.19
CA GLY A 92 23.73 40.51 -2.51
C GLY A 92 25.14 41.10 -2.54
N ASN A 93 25.62 41.52 -3.71
CA ASN A 93 26.74 42.47 -3.81
C ASN A 93 26.20 43.81 -4.31
N GLY A 94 26.32 44.83 -3.48
CA GLY A 94 25.88 46.20 -3.75
C GLY A 94 26.61 47.18 -2.85
N SER A 95 27.92 47.33 -3.08
CA SER A 95 28.66 48.54 -2.72
C SER A 95 27.91 49.76 -3.27
N ARG A 96 27.59 50.73 -2.42
CA ARG A 96 27.36 52.12 -2.82
C ARG A 96 27.63 53.06 -1.66
N ASP A 97 28.79 53.66 -1.81
CA ASP A 97 29.31 54.91 -1.28
C ASP A 97 28.23 56.00 -1.25
N VAL A 98 28.05 56.67 -0.09
CA VAL A 98 28.01 58.13 0.15
C VAL A 98 28.09 58.36 1.65
#